data_AF-A0A2D5Y0W9-F1
#
_entry.id   AF-A0A2D5Y0W9-F1
#
_cell.length_a   1.000
_cell.length_b   1.000
_cell.length_c   1.000
_cell.angle_alpha   90.00
_cell.angle_beta   90.00
_cell.angle_gamma   90.00
#
_symmetry.space_group_name_H-M   'P 1'
#
loop_
_entity.id
_entity.type
_entity.pdbx_description
1 polymer ?
#
loop_
_entity_poly.entity_id
_entity_poly.type
_entity_poly.pdbx_seq_one_letter_code
_entity_poly.pdbx_strand_id
1 'polypeptide(L)'
;MTIRFVTMVVLFVLVFSSIGLTQAYAQKTLTIDLASDHVDITTGFNGANLILYGMKDRPGEIAVVIRGPEKKMTVRKKNRVLGLWMNTEHMDFDGVPAYYDYALSKKEGLSDAEEQVLFENGVGLATLIYEPRDAVPERDRIQSFQQALIRNKQLNHLFPMEAGSIEFLNDDFFRTTMYLPSNVPRGTYEIETFLFRQGQIIDRSATTMMVAPVGLNARVYDFATQKSFYYGLICIFIAVFAGWLINVIRNK
;
A
#
# COMPACT_ATOMS: atom_id res chain seq x y z
N MET A 1 -29.26 12.24 62.50
CA MET A 1 -28.04 12.41 61.68
C MET A 1 -27.75 11.18 60.81
N THR A 2 -28.12 9.98 61.24
CA THR A 2 -27.91 8.70 60.52
C THR A 2 -28.75 8.52 59.24
N ILE A 3 -30.02 8.93 59.22
CA ILE A 3 -30.93 8.74 58.07
C ILE A 3 -30.51 9.57 56.84
N ARG A 4 -30.02 10.81 57.04
CA ARG A 4 -29.50 11.67 55.96
C ARG A 4 -28.22 11.13 55.33
N PHE A 5 -27.38 10.47 56.13
CA PHE A 5 -26.14 9.87 55.66
C PHE A 5 -26.42 8.63 54.79
N VAL A 6 -27.37 7.78 55.22
CA VAL A 6 -27.79 6.60 54.44
C VAL A 6 -28.45 6.99 53.12
N THR A 7 -29.30 8.02 53.11
CA THR A 7 -29.91 8.51 51.86
C THR A 7 -28.88 9.10 50.89
N MET A 8 -27.86 9.79 51.40
CA MET A 8 -26.79 10.34 50.55
C MET A 8 -25.91 9.24 49.94
N VAL A 9 -25.62 8.18 50.69
CA VAL A 9 -24.84 7.02 50.21
C VAL A 9 -25.63 6.22 49.17
N VAL A 10 -26.94 6.01 49.37
CA VAL A 10 -27.80 5.31 48.40
C VAL A 10 -27.93 6.11 47.09
N LEU A 11 -28.03 7.44 47.17
CA LEU A 11 -28.05 8.30 45.99
C LEU A 11 -26.70 8.27 45.25
N PHE A 12 -25.58 8.24 45.99
CA PHE A 12 -24.24 8.16 45.41
C PHE A 12 -24.00 6.82 44.70
N VAL A 13 -24.49 5.71 45.25
CA VAL A 13 -24.40 4.38 44.63
C VAL A 13 -25.29 4.27 43.39
N LEU A 14 -26.49 4.87 43.37
CA LEU A 14 -27.37 4.89 42.19
C LEU A 14 -26.79 5.72 41.04
N VAL A 15 -26.10 6.83 41.35
CA VAL A 15 -25.40 7.65 40.35
C VAL A 15 -24.13 6.95 39.85
N PHE A 16 -23.42 6.19 40.69
CA PHE A 16 -22.25 5.41 40.25
C PHE A 16 -22.61 4.18 39.40
N SER A 17 -23.74 3.52 39.67
CA SER A 17 -24.21 2.38 38.87
C SER A 17 -24.72 2.75 37.47
N SER A 18 -25.06 4.02 37.23
CA SER A 18 -25.53 4.50 35.92
C SER A 18 -24.40 5.01 35.02
N ILE A 19 -23.16 5.07 35.51
CA ILE A 19 -21.96 5.45 34.74
C ILE A 19 -21.26 4.21 34.14
N GLY A 20 -21.84 3.02 34.30
CA GLY A 20 -21.43 1.78 33.63
C GLY A 20 -21.69 1.82 32.13
N LEU A 21 -20.86 2.57 31.40
CA LEU A 21 -20.28 2.25 30.11
C LEU A 21 -21.10 1.27 29.25
N THR A 22 -22.16 1.76 28.62
CA THR A 22 -22.49 1.29 27.26
C THR A 22 -21.39 1.81 26.34
N GLN A 23 -20.23 1.16 26.36
CA GLN A 23 -19.37 1.11 25.20
C GLN A 23 -20.20 0.35 24.15
N ALA A 24 -20.96 1.10 23.35
CA ALA A 24 -21.47 0.58 22.10
C ALA A 24 -20.23 0.20 21.29
N TYR A 25 -19.85 -1.07 21.37
CA TYR A 25 -18.92 -1.65 20.42
C TYR A 25 -19.55 -1.38 19.05
N ALA A 26 -18.99 -0.42 18.31
CA ALA A 26 -19.34 -0.23 16.93
C ALA A 26 -19.11 -1.58 16.26
N GLN A 27 -20.21 -2.29 15.95
CA GLN A 27 -20.13 -3.59 15.34
C GLN A 27 -19.49 -3.39 13.97
N LYS A 28 -18.26 -3.89 13.85
CA LYS A 28 -17.48 -3.82 12.61
C LYS A 28 -18.32 -4.50 11.53
N THR A 29 -18.77 -3.70 10.58
CA THR A 29 -19.72 -4.10 9.54
C THR A 29 -18.99 -4.67 8.33
N LEU A 30 -17.68 -4.42 8.22
CA LEU A 30 -16.81 -4.90 7.16
C LEU A 30 -15.59 -5.60 7.78
N THR A 31 -15.44 -6.90 7.53
CA THR A 31 -14.23 -7.66 7.90
C THR A 31 -13.51 -8.08 6.64
N ILE A 32 -12.18 -7.96 6.61
CA ILE A 32 -11.35 -8.38 5.48
C ILE A 32 -10.19 -9.21 5.98
N ASP A 33 -9.69 -10.10 5.12
CA ASP A 33 -8.46 -10.85 5.35
C ASP A 33 -7.75 -11.15 4.03
N LEU A 34 -6.42 -11.26 4.08
CA LEU A 34 -5.60 -11.60 2.93
C LEU A 34 -5.36 -13.11 2.88
N ALA A 35 -5.35 -13.69 1.68
CA ALA A 35 -4.92 -15.08 1.50
C ALA A 35 -3.47 -15.30 1.93
N SER A 36 -2.63 -14.28 1.78
CA SER A 36 -1.26 -14.23 2.25
C SER A 36 -0.93 -12.81 2.66
N ASP A 37 -0.34 -12.65 3.85
CA ASP A 37 0.18 -11.38 4.36
C ASP A 37 1.60 -11.05 3.84
N HIS A 38 2.18 -11.93 3.02
CA HIS A 38 3.49 -11.72 2.41
C HIS A 38 3.55 -12.19 0.95
N VAL A 39 4.43 -11.53 0.19
CA VAL A 39 4.80 -11.91 -1.18
C VAL A 39 6.32 -12.05 -1.26
N ASP A 40 6.71 -13.23 -1.70
CA ASP A 40 8.08 -13.71 -1.76
C ASP A 40 8.72 -13.42 -3.12
N ILE A 41 9.68 -12.50 -3.15
CA ILE A 41 10.47 -12.22 -4.35
C ILE A 41 11.68 -13.16 -4.40
N THR A 42 11.66 -14.12 -5.33
CA THR A 42 12.74 -15.08 -5.59
C THR A 42 13.43 -14.83 -6.92
N THR A 43 14.52 -15.57 -7.20
CA THR A 43 15.17 -15.58 -8.51
C THR A 43 14.20 -16.13 -9.56
N GLY A 44 13.75 -15.29 -10.49
CA GLY A 44 12.73 -15.66 -11.49
C GLY A 44 11.30 -15.26 -11.10
N PHE A 45 11.13 -14.36 -10.13
CA PHE A 45 9.83 -13.79 -9.80
C PHE A 45 9.17 -13.14 -11.03
N ASN A 46 7.97 -13.62 -11.39
CA ASN A 46 7.22 -13.17 -12.56
C ASN A 46 5.96 -12.36 -12.19
N GLY A 47 5.81 -11.99 -10.93
CA GLY A 47 4.59 -11.38 -10.39
C GLY A 47 3.85 -12.33 -9.45
N ALA A 48 2.84 -11.81 -8.77
CA ALA A 48 2.01 -12.55 -7.83
C ALA A 48 0.57 -12.01 -7.83
N ASN A 49 -0.38 -12.87 -7.53
CA ASN A 49 -1.77 -12.46 -7.31
C ASN A 49 -1.98 -12.26 -5.81
N LEU A 50 -2.38 -11.05 -5.43
CA LEU A 50 -2.90 -10.76 -4.11
C LEU A 50 -4.39 -11.06 -4.11
N ILE A 51 -4.81 -11.95 -3.21
CA ILE A 51 -6.21 -12.31 -3.04
C ILE A 51 -6.68 -11.76 -1.70
N LEU A 52 -7.66 -10.88 -1.74
CA LEU A 52 -8.33 -10.32 -0.56
C LEU A 52 -9.73 -10.90 -0.48
N TYR A 53 -10.07 -11.40 0.70
CA TYR A 53 -11.42 -11.82 1.06
C TYR A 53 -12.05 -10.80 1.99
N GLY A 54 -13.37 -10.69 1.93
CA GLY A 54 -14.08 -9.89 2.91
C GLY A 54 -15.53 -10.31 3.07
N MET A 55 -16.07 -9.91 4.21
CA MET A 55 -17.47 -10.08 4.56
C MET A 55 -18.07 -8.74 4.99
N LYS A 56 -19.28 -8.43 4.53
CA LYS A 56 -20.04 -7.25 4.92
C LYS A 56 -21.37 -7.66 5.57
N ASP A 57 -21.74 -7.01 6.67
CA ASP A 57 -23.00 -7.26 7.38
C ASP A 57 -24.11 -6.27 6.99
N ARG A 58 -23.75 -5.22 6.24
CA ARG A 58 -24.70 -4.25 5.69
C ARG A 58 -24.62 -4.23 4.18
N PRO A 59 -25.75 -3.96 3.52
CA PRO A 59 -25.77 -3.86 2.08
C PRO A 59 -25.08 -2.54 1.66
N GLY A 60 -24.46 -2.52 0.48
CA GLY A 60 -23.61 -1.43 0.01
C GLY A 60 -22.58 -1.94 -0.98
N GLU A 61 -21.86 -1.00 -1.57
CA GLU A 61 -20.79 -1.24 -2.53
C GLU A 61 -19.42 -1.29 -1.83
N ILE A 62 -18.49 -2.01 -2.43
CA ILE A 62 -17.14 -2.18 -1.91
C ILE A 62 -16.14 -1.51 -2.86
N ALA A 63 -15.20 -0.77 -2.27
CA ALA A 63 -13.99 -0.33 -2.94
C ALA A 63 -12.77 -0.85 -2.19
N VAL A 64 -11.81 -1.40 -2.90
CA VAL A 64 -10.53 -1.83 -2.36
C VAL A 64 -9.45 -0.98 -3.01
N VAL A 65 -8.48 -0.52 -2.24
CA VAL A 65 -7.29 0.19 -2.73
C VAL A 65 -6.06 -0.43 -2.10
N ILE A 66 -5.01 -0.58 -2.90
CA ILE A 66 -3.69 -0.98 -2.44
C ILE A 66 -2.67 0.10 -2.76
N ARG A 67 -1.86 0.44 -1.75
CA ARG A 67 -0.77 1.42 -1.87
C ARG A 67 0.53 0.77 -1.43
N GLY A 68 1.51 0.77 -2.33
CA GLY A 68 2.87 0.38 -2.01
C GLY A 68 3.60 1.45 -1.20
N PRO A 69 4.84 1.18 -0.76
CA PRO A 69 5.60 2.10 0.07
C PRO A 69 5.81 3.44 -0.64
N GLU A 70 5.62 4.54 0.08
CA GLU A 70 5.81 5.88 -0.46
C GLU A 70 7.28 6.19 -0.73
N LYS A 71 7.54 6.88 -1.84
CA LYS A 71 8.88 7.27 -2.27
C LYS A 71 8.88 8.67 -2.84
N LYS A 72 10.03 9.33 -2.68
CA LYS A 72 10.36 10.56 -3.40
C LYS A 72 10.62 10.20 -4.86
N MET A 73 9.98 10.89 -5.79
CA MET A 73 10.13 10.62 -7.22
C MET A 73 10.39 11.91 -8.00
N THR A 74 11.43 11.87 -8.84
CA THR A 74 11.75 12.94 -9.77
C THR A 74 11.23 12.59 -11.17
N VAL A 75 10.36 13.43 -11.71
CA VAL A 75 9.93 13.34 -13.10
C VAL A 75 10.79 14.28 -13.94
N ARG A 76 11.36 13.78 -15.04
CA ARG A 76 12.20 14.56 -15.96
C ARG A 76 11.58 14.66 -17.34
N LYS A 77 11.53 15.86 -17.90
CA LYS A 77 11.06 16.11 -19.26
C LYS A 77 12.24 16.18 -20.22
N LYS A 78 12.25 15.28 -21.20
CA LYS A 78 13.23 15.25 -22.28
C LYS A 78 12.77 16.13 -23.43
N ASN A 79 13.64 17.04 -23.87
CA ASN A 79 13.44 17.83 -25.08
C ASN A 79 14.67 17.70 -25.98
N ARG A 80 14.52 18.06 -27.26
CA ARG A 80 15.63 18.14 -28.20
C ARG A 80 16.25 19.53 -28.15
N VAL A 81 17.54 19.60 -27.85
CA VAL A 81 18.33 20.83 -27.86
C VAL A 81 19.55 20.57 -28.75
N LEU A 82 19.74 21.41 -29.78
CA LEU A 82 20.83 21.27 -30.76
C LEU A 82 20.92 19.85 -31.38
N GLY A 83 19.77 19.23 -31.66
CA GLY A 83 19.70 17.88 -32.24
C GLY A 83 19.91 16.73 -31.25
N LEU A 84 20.23 17.01 -29.98
CA LEU A 84 20.45 16.00 -28.93
C LEU A 84 19.28 15.95 -27.95
N TRP A 85 18.94 14.74 -27.50
CA TRP A 85 17.95 14.55 -26.43
C TRP A 85 18.60 14.78 -25.08
N MET A 86 18.06 15.73 -24.32
CA MET A 86 18.52 16.00 -22.95
C MET A 86 17.35 16.29 -22.02
N ASN A 87 17.55 16.01 -20.73
CA ASN A 87 16.60 16.39 -19.70
C ASN A 87 16.69 17.91 -19.54
N THR A 88 15.60 18.61 -19.83
CA THR A 88 15.57 20.09 -19.82
C THR A 88 14.83 20.63 -18.61
N GLU A 89 13.83 19.89 -18.13
CA GLU A 89 13.07 20.25 -16.95
C GLU A 89 12.92 19.02 -16.04
N HIS A 90 12.73 19.27 -14.76
CA HIS A 90 12.38 18.24 -13.79
C HIS A 90 11.42 18.80 -12.73
N MET A 91 10.76 17.90 -12.03
CA MET A 91 9.93 18.19 -10.87
C MET A 91 10.00 17.02 -9.90
N ASP A 92 10.14 17.33 -8.61
CA ASP A 92 10.18 16.35 -7.53
C ASP A 92 8.82 16.28 -6.82
N PHE A 93 8.35 15.06 -6.61
CA PHE A 93 7.15 14.74 -5.84
C PHE A 93 7.51 13.91 -4.61
N ASP A 94 6.90 14.24 -3.47
CA ASP A 94 6.96 13.47 -2.24
C ASP A 94 5.69 12.64 -2.05
N GLY A 95 5.74 11.61 -1.19
CA GLY A 95 4.57 10.79 -0.87
C GLY A 95 4.03 9.93 -2.02
N VAL A 96 4.81 9.71 -3.09
CA VAL A 96 4.31 8.95 -4.25
C VAL A 96 4.37 7.45 -3.94
N PRO A 97 3.25 6.72 -3.94
CA PRO A 97 3.26 5.28 -3.73
C PRO A 97 4.04 4.59 -4.84
N ALA A 98 4.86 3.61 -4.46
CA ALA A 98 5.69 2.90 -5.41
C ALA A 98 4.86 2.05 -6.41
N TYR A 99 3.68 1.61 -5.98
CA TYR A 99 2.65 0.85 -6.69
C TYR A 99 1.27 1.28 -6.18
N TYR A 100 0.26 1.29 -7.05
CA TYR A 100 -1.12 1.64 -6.71
C TYR A 100 -2.06 0.81 -7.56
N ASP A 101 -3.07 0.19 -6.96
CA ASP A 101 -4.14 -0.51 -7.66
C ASP A 101 -5.43 -0.36 -6.85
N TYR A 102 -6.58 -0.50 -7.50
CA TYR A 102 -7.88 -0.37 -6.88
C TYR A 102 -8.92 -1.24 -7.58
N ALA A 103 -9.86 -1.77 -6.83
CA ALA A 103 -10.97 -2.58 -7.34
C ALA A 103 -12.29 -2.04 -6.82
N LEU A 104 -13.34 -2.16 -7.64
CA LEU A 104 -14.69 -1.71 -7.31
C LEU A 104 -15.68 -2.85 -7.52
N SER A 105 -16.68 -2.97 -6.65
CA SER A 105 -17.86 -3.83 -6.88
C SER A 105 -18.71 -3.34 -8.02
N LYS A 106 -18.84 -2.02 -8.14
CA LYS A 106 -19.64 -1.32 -9.14
C LYS A 106 -18.77 -0.35 -9.92
N LYS A 107 -18.51 -0.68 -11.20
CA LYS A 107 -17.66 0.13 -12.10
C LYS A 107 -18.43 1.23 -12.84
N GLU A 108 -19.72 1.01 -13.11
CA GLU A 108 -20.57 1.92 -13.89
C GLU A 108 -21.80 2.34 -13.09
N GLY A 109 -22.36 3.51 -13.43
CA GLY A 109 -23.58 4.02 -12.80
C GLY A 109 -23.41 4.43 -11.34
N LEU A 110 -22.19 4.77 -10.92
CA LEU A 110 -21.96 5.48 -9.66
C LEU A 110 -22.65 6.83 -9.72
N SER A 111 -23.24 7.25 -8.61
CA SER A 111 -23.76 8.61 -8.47
C SER A 111 -22.61 9.59 -8.20
N ASP A 112 -22.80 10.88 -8.52
CA ASP A 112 -21.81 11.94 -8.25
C ASP A 112 -21.34 11.93 -6.78
N ALA A 113 -22.25 11.64 -5.85
CA ALA A 113 -21.94 11.54 -4.43
C ALA A 113 -21.04 10.34 -4.10
N GLU A 114 -21.23 9.21 -4.78
CA GLU A 114 -20.36 8.03 -4.64
C GLU A 114 -18.99 8.28 -5.25
N GLU A 115 -18.92 8.90 -6.44
CA GLU A 115 -17.65 9.27 -7.07
C GLU A 115 -16.85 10.25 -6.19
N GLN A 116 -17.52 11.24 -5.60
CA GLN A 116 -16.90 12.20 -4.68
C GLN A 116 -16.32 11.50 -3.45
N VAL A 117 -17.06 10.57 -2.83
CA VAL A 117 -16.56 9.83 -1.67
C VAL A 117 -15.39 8.94 -2.02
N LEU A 118 -15.41 8.27 -3.18
CA LEU A 118 -14.25 7.51 -3.66
C LEU A 118 -13.04 8.43 -3.87
N PHE A 119 -13.27 9.61 -4.44
CA PHE A 119 -12.23 10.59 -4.68
C PHE A 119 -11.56 11.05 -3.37
N GLU A 120 -12.36 11.42 -2.39
CA GLU A 120 -11.91 11.86 -1.06
C GLU A 120 -11.14 10.77 -0.28
N ASN A 121 -11.43 9.49 -0.56
CA ASN A 121 -10.78 8.36 0.08
C ASN A 121 -9.61 7.78 -0.75
N GLY A 122 -9.21 8.49 -1.82
CA GLY A 122 -8.04 8.11 -2.61
C GLY A 122 -8.24 6.88 -3.48
N VAL A 123 -9.49 6.58 -3.88
CA VAL A 123 -9.86 5.47 -4.76
C VAL A 123 -10.02 5.98 -6.19
N GLY A 124 -9.22 5.45 -7.10
CA GLY A 124 -9.13 5.88 -8.50
C GLY A 124 -7.85 6.65 -8.83
N LEU A 125 -7.41 6.58 -10.08
CA LEU A 125 -6.19 7.27 -10.51
C LEU A 125 -6.29 8.80 -10.41
N ALA A 126 -7.50 9.36 -10.56
CA ALA A 126 -7.74 10.79 -10.50
C ALA A 126 -7.44 11.38 -9.12
N THR A 127 -7.47 10.55 -8.07
CA THR A 127 -7.21 10.96 -6.69
C THR A 127 -5.72 11.08 -6.37
N LEU A 128 -4.86 10.58 -7.25
CA LEU A 128 -3.41 10.53 -7.06
C LEU A 128 -2.79 11.90 -7.29
N ILE A 129 -3.11 12.85 -6.41
CA ILE A 129 -2.60 14.22 -6.39
C ILE A 129 -1.44 14.29 -5.42
N TYR A 130 -0.27 14.67 -5.93
CA TYR A 130 0.97 14.74 -5.16
C TYR A 130 1.44 16.17 -5.11
N GLU A 131 1.84 16.61 -3.92
CA GLU A 131 2.39 17.95 -3.74
C GLU A 131 3.82 17.99 -4.31
N PRO A 132 4.12 18.96 -5.19
CA PRO A 132 5.49 19.18 -5.64
C PRO A 132 6.31 19.75 -4.48
N ARG A 133 7.57 19.33 -4.39
CA ARG A 133 8.49 19.88 -3.39
C ARG A 133 8.93 21.32 -3.71
N ASP A 134 9.02 21.65 -4.99
CA ASP A 134 9.53 22.93 -5.45
C ASP A 134 8.54 24.08 -5.16
N ALA A 135 9.06 25.28 -4.89
CA ALA A 135 8.24 26.45 -4.57
C ALA A 135 7.37 26.88 -5.78
N VAL A 136 6.06 26.89 -5.56
CA VAL A 136 4.96 27.42 -6.39
C VAL A 136 5.19 27.33 -7.91
N PRO A 137 5.23 26.13 -8.51
CA PRO A 137 5.07 25.98 -9.95
C PRO A 137 3.63 26.36 -10.35
N GLU A 138 3.44 26.89 -11.56
CA GLU A 138 2.11 27.10 -12.16
C GLU A 138 1.28 25.80 -12.10
N ARG A 139 -0.02 25.90 -11.79
CA ARG A 139 -0.91 24.73 -11.63
C ARG A 139 -0.87 23.80 -12.86
N ASP A 140 -0.87 24.38 -14.05
CA ASP A 140 -0.83 23.63 -15.31
C ASP A 140 0.47 22.84 -15.47
N ARG A 141 1.59 23.42 -15.01
CA ARG A 141 2.88 22.74 -15.00
C ARG A 141 2.84 21.53 -14.07
N ILE A 142 2.34 21.68 -12.84
CA ILE A 142 2.22 20.57 -11.88
C ILE A 142 1.37 19.45 -12.47
N GLN A 143 0.21 19.78 -13.01
CA GLN A 143 -0.71 18.82 -13.61
C GLN A 143 -0.04 18.05 -14.76
N SER A 144 0.72 18.74 -15.63
CA SER A 144 1.43 18.09 -16.74
C SER A 144 2.49 17.08 -16.27
N PHE A 145 3.25 17.42 -15.21
CA PHE A 145 4.27 16.53 -14.64
C PHE A 145 3.65 15.37 -13.86
N GLN A 146 2.52 15.59 -13.18
CA GLN A 146 1.77 14.56 -12.48
C GLN A 146 1.16 13.55 -13.46
N GLN A 147 0.54 14.02 -14.56
CA GLN A 147 0.07 13.15 -15.64
C GLN A 147 1.21 12.34 -16.25
N ALA A 148 2.39 12.97 -16.44
CA ALA A 148 3.57 12.27 -16.92
C ALA A 148 4.06 11.19 -15.92
N LEU A 149 3.97 11.44 -14.62
CA LEU A 149 4.26 10.46 -13.57
C LEU A 149 3.35 9.25 -13.67
N ILE A 150 2.03 9.50 -13.66
CA ILE A 150 1.00 8.45 -13.73
C ILE A 150 1.18 7.64 -15.02
N ARG A 151 1.36 8.30 -16.16
CA ARG A 151 1.62 7.64 -17.45
C ARG A 151 2.87 6.75 -17.40
N ASN A 152 3.97 7.23 -16.82
CA ASN A 152 5.18 6.42 -16.69
C ASN A 152 4.97 5.21 -15.77
N LYS A 153 4.17 5.35 -14.71
CA LYS A 153 3.81 4.24 -13.83
C LYS A 153 2.91 3.21 -14.53
N GLN A 154 1.96 3.66 -15.33
CA GLN A 154 1.11 2.82 -16.17
C GLN A 154 1.90 2.03 -17.21
N LEU A 155 2.88 2.67 -17.88
CA LEU A 155 3.79 1.98 -18.81
C LEU A 155 4.61 0.88 -18.15
N ASN A 156 4.83 0.96 -16.83
CA ASN A 156 5.52 -0.06 -16.05
C ASN A 156 4.55 -1.04 -15.36
N HIS A 157 3.25 -0.98 -15.67
CA HIS A 157 2.19 -1.78 -15.04
C HIS A 157 2.07 -1.61 -13.52
N LEU A 158 2.60 -0.52 -12.97
CA LEU A 158 2.57 -0.26 -11.53
C LEU A 158 1.27 0.42 -11.09
N PHE A 159 0.66 1.21 -11.98
CA PHE A 159 -0.66 1.82 -11.82
C PHE A 159 -1.56 1.30 -12.96
N PRO A 160 -2.64 0.55 -12.71
CA PRO A 160 -3.52 0.07 -13.77
C PRO A 160 -4.37 1.20 -14.34
N MET A 161 -4.82 1.04 -15.59
CA MET A 161 -5.67 2.02 -16.29
C MET A 161 -7.12 2.01 -15.81
N GLU A 162 -7.60 0.83 -15.40
CA GLU A 162 -8.99 0.57 -15.04
C GLU A 162 -9.06 -0.06 -13.66
N ALA A 163 -10.21 0.09 -13.00
CA ALA A 163 -10.47 -0.57 -11.73
C ALA A 163 -10.53 -2.09 -11.92
N GLY A 164 -9.94 -2.82 -10.98
CA GLY A 164 -10.18 -4.25 -10.78
C GLY A 164 -11.64 -4.54 -10.46
N SER A 165 -12.04 -5.81 -10.57
CA SER A 165 -13.37 -6.28 -10.18
C SER A 165 -13.37 -6.86 -8.77
N ILE A 166 -14.51 -6.74 -8.11
CA ILE A 166 -14.82 -7.46 -6.87
C ILE A 166 -15.92 -8.47 -7.18
N GLU A 167 -15.64 -9.73 -6.88
CA GLU A 167 -16.57 -10.84 -7.10
C GLU A 167 -17.28 -11.17 -5.80
N PHE A 168 -18.61 -11.10 -5.79
CA PHE A 168 -19.42 -11.61 -4.69
C PHE A 168 -19.65 -13.10 -4.90
N LEU A 169 -19.24 -13.90 -3.92
CA LEU A 169 -19.59 -15.33 -3.91
C LEU A 169 -21.01 -15.48 -3.35
N ASN A 170 -21.34 -14.70 -2.33
CA ASN A 170 -22.67 -14.57 -1.71
C ASN A 170 -22.96 -13.07 -1.46
N ASP A 171 -24.18 -12.72 -1.03
CA ASP A 171 -24.59 -11.32 -0.76
C ASP A 171 -23.65 -10.59 0.20
N ASP A 172 -23.05 -11.31 1.14
CA ASP A 172 -22.22 -10.74 2.20
C ASP A 172 -20.73 -11.08 2.03
N PHE A 173 -20.36 -12.10 1.24
CA PHE A 173 -18.97 -12.54 1.10
C PHE A 173 -18.41 -12.25 -0.29
N PHE A 174 -17.28 -11.56 -0.34
CA PHE A 174 -16.63 -11.16 -1.58
C PHE A 174 -15.16 -11.52 -1.61
N ARG A 175 -14.62 -11.58 -2.83
CA ARG A 175 -13.21 -11.74 -3.12
C ARG A 175 -12.79 -10.74 -4.18
N THR A 176 -11.58 -10.20 -4.05
CA THR A 176 -10.91 -9.51 -5.16
C THR A 176 -9.52 -10.08 -5.37
N THR A 177 -9.06 -10.05 -6.62
CA THR A 177 -7.73 -10.50 -7.01
C THR A 177 -7.03 -9.35 -7.70
N MET A 178 -5.91 -8.88 -7.15
CA MET A 178 -5.10 -7.79 -7.71
C MET A 178 -3.73 -8.35 -8.11
N TYR A 179 -3.23 -7.93 -9.28
CA TYR A 179 -1.99 -8.48 -9.82
C TYR A 179 -0.81 -7.57 -9.51
N LEU A 180 0.18 -8.13 -8.80
CA LEU A 180 1.47 -7.49 -8.57
C LEU A 180 2.44 -7.90 -9.66
N PRO A 181 2.95 -6.96 -10.48
CA PRO A 181 3.89 -7.27 -11.56
C PRO A 181 5.28 -7.65 -11.03
N SER A 182 6.12 -8.24 -11.89
CA SER A 182 7.47 -8.69 -11.53
C SER A 182 8.43 -7.58 -11.10
N ASN A 183 8.16 -6.34 -11.53
CA ASN A 183 8.94 -5.13 -11.19
C ASN A 183 8.39 -4.41 -9.94
N VAL A 184 7.48 -5.03 -9.19
CA VAL A 184 6.87 -4.46 -7.99
C VAL A 184 7.93 -4.12 -6.94
N PRO A 185 7.96 -2.88 -6.41
CA PRO A 185 8.97 -2.49 -5.42
C PRO A 185 8.79 -3.22 -4.08
N ARG A 186 9.90 -3.58 -3.44
CA ARG A 186 9.91 -4.14 -2.07
C ARG A 186 9.42 -3.13 -1.03
N GLY A 187 8.77 -3.62 0.02
CA GLY A 187 8.32 -2.85 1.18
C GLY A 187 6.95 -3.31 1.70
N THR A 188 6.39 -2.52 2.61
CA THR A 188 5.03 -2.74 3.15
C THR A 188 4.01 -2.11 2.22
N TYR A 189 2.95 -2.87 1.93
CA TYR A 189 1.81 -2.48 1.15
C TYR A 189 0.62 -2.34 2.09
N GLU A 190 -0.09 -1.23 1.99
CA GLU A 190 -1.32 -0.99 2.73
C GLU A 190 -2.51 -1.27 1.83
N ILE A 191 -3.45 -2.07 2.32
CA ILE A 191 -4.69 -2.41 1.63
C ILE A 191 -5.83 -1.86 2.46
N GLU A 192 -6.56 -0.89 1.92
CA GLU A 192 -7.76 -0.34 2.55
C GLU A 192 -9.00 -0.81 1.77
N THR A 193 -10.03 -1.20 2.50
CA THR A 193 -11.34 -1.57 1.94
C THR A 193 -12.40 -0.67 2.55
N PHE A 194 -13.26 -0.15 1.70
CA PHE A 194 -14.35 0.75 2.04
C PHE A 194 -15.67 0.08 1.71
N LEU A 195 -16.59 0.06 2.68
CA LEU A 195 -18.00 -0.21 2.45
C LEU A 195 -18.71 1.14 2.35
N PHE A 196 -19.32 1.42 1.21
CA PHE A 196 -19.98 2.70 0.96
C PHE A 196 -21.37 2.52 0.35
N ARG A 197 -22.22 3.52 0.54
CA ARG A 197 -23.59 3.53 0.02
C ARG A 197 -24.09 4.95 -0.07
N GLN A 198 -24.73 5.32 -1.18
CA GLN A 198 -25.39 6.63 -1.34
C GLN A 198 -24.44 7.81 -1.01
N GLY A 199 -23.17 7.69 -1.41
CA GLY A 199 -22.17 8.72 -1.15
C GLY A 199 -21.78 8.88 0.32
N GLN A 200 -21.80 7.80 1.10
CA GLN A 200 -21.27 7.78 2.47
C GLN A 200 -20.48 6.50 2.72
N ILE A 201 -19.36 6.63 3.44
CA ILE A 201 -18.61 5.49 3.98
C ILE A 201 -19.36 4.95 5.19
N ILE A 202 -19.81 3.71 5.11
CA ILE A 202 -20.45 3.00 6.22
C ILE A 202 -19.38 2.44 7.16
N ASP A 203 -18.34 1.83 6.60
CA ASP A 203 -17.26 1.21 7.35
C ASP A 203 -15.96 1.18 6.53
N ARG A 204 -14.82 1.13 7.22
CA ARG A 204 -13.48 1.00 6.64
C ARG A 204 -12.72 -0.09 7.37
N SER A 205 -12.05 -0.96 6.63
CA SER A 205 -11.08 -1.90 7.20
C SER A 205 -9.77 -1.80 6.44
N ALA A 206 -8.65 -1.85 7.16
CA ALA A 206 -7.31 -1.83 6.60
C ALA A 206 -6.54 -3.08 7.02
N THR A 207 -5.64 -3.52 6.16
CA THR A 207 -4.67 -4.57 6.43
C THR A 207 -3.37 -4.26 5.69
N THR A 208 -2.28 -4.95 6.04
CA THR A 208 -0.97 -4.72 5.44
C THR A 208 -0.37 -6.01 4.92
N MET A 209 0.39 -5.92 3.85
CA MET A 209 1.11 -7.04 3.25
C MET A 209 2.58 -6.67 3.06
N MET A 210 3.50 -7.60 3.32
CA MET A 210 4.93 -7.38 3.14
C MET A 210 5.44 -7.99 1.85
N VAL A 211 6.10 -7.19 1.01
CA VAL A 211 6.79 -7.66 -0.20
C VAL A 211 8.29 -7.67 0.07
N ALA A 212 8.86 -8.87 0.23
CA ALA A 212 10.24 -9.05 0.67
C ALA A 212 10.96 -10.10 -0.19
N PRO A 213 12.30 -10.01 -0.33
CA PRO A 213 13.05 -11.06 -0.97
C PRO A 213 13.16 -12.25 -0.02
N VAL A 214 13.06 -13.47 -0.56
CA VAL A 214 13.26 -14.70 0.22
C VAL A 214 14.24 -15.65 -0.45
N GLY A 215 14.70 -16.64 0.30
CA GLY A 215 15.62 -17.68 -0.17
C GLY A 215 17.08 -17.44 0.22
N LEU A 216 18.01 -18.19 -0.40
CA LEU A 216 19.43 -18.16 -0.05
C LEU A 216 20.04 -16.77 -0.21
N ASN A 217 19.70 -16.06 -1.30
CA ASN A 217 20.19 -14.70 -1.55
C ASN A 217 19.73 -13.71 -0.46
N ALA A 218 18.49 -13.83 0.00
CA ALA A 218 17.98 -13.02 1.11
C ALA A 218 18.73 -13.33 2.41
N ARG A 219 18.94 -14.62 2.73
CA ARG A 219 19.74 -15.01 3.92
C ARG A 219 21.18 -14.50 3.87
N VAL A 220 21.82 -14.54 2.71
CA VAL A 220 23.17 -14.00 2.52
C VAL A 220 23.15 -12.49 2.67
N TYR A 221 22.16 -11.79 2.10
CA TYR A 221 22.00 -10.35 2.24
C TYR A 221 21.76 -9.94 3.70
N ASP A 222 20.86 -10.62 4.40
CA ASP A 222 20.56 -10.35 5.81
C ASP A 222 21.78 -10.64 6.68
N PHE A 223 22.51 -11.73 6.42
CA PHE A 223 23.76 -12.03 7.13
C PHE A 223 24.83 -10.97 6.84
N ALA A 224 24.97 -10.53 5.59
CA ALA A 224 25.90 -9.46 5.22
C ALA A 224 25.53 -8.10 5.84
N THR A 225 24.24 -7.83 6.07
CA THR A 225 23.77 -6.53 6.58
C THR A 225 23.69 -6.49 8.10
N GLN A 226 23.22 -7.57 8.75
CA GLN A 226 23.11 -7.65 10.21
C GLN A 226 24.40 -8.12 10.89
N LYS A 227 25.23 -8.90 10.19
CA LYS A 227 26.50 -9.46 10.69
C LYS A 227 27.66 -9.07 9.75
N SER A 228 27.69 -7.82 9.30
CA SER A 228 28.64 -7.31 8.30
C SER A 228 30.11 -7.59 8.60
N PHE A 229 30.51 -7.53 9.88
CA PHE A 229 31.88 -7.85 10.29
C PHE A 229 32.26 -9.30 9.97
N TYR A 230 31.42 -10.27 10.35
CA TYR A 230 31.68 -11.69 10.11
C TYR A 230 31.60 -12.03 8.62
N TYR A 231 30.66 -11.43 7.91
CA TYR A 231 30.56 -11.57 6.46
C TYR A 231 31.85 -11.09 5.76
N GLY A 232 32.36 -9.91 6.13
CA GLY A 232 33.61 -9.40 5.60
C GLY A 232 34.80 -10.33 5.85
N LEU A 233 34.90 -10.90 7.06
CA LEU A 233 35.97 -11.85 7.39
C LEU A 233 35.90 -13.14 6.54
N ILE A 234 34.69 -13.67 6.33
CA ILE A 234 34.47 -14.83 5.45
C ILE A 234 34.84 -14.49 4.00
N CYS A 235 34.47 -13.30 3.50
CA CYS A 235 34.86 -12.86 2.15
C CYS A 235 36.38 -12.77 1.98
N ILE A 236 37.09 -12.19 2.95
CA ILE A 236 38.56 -12.13 2.93
C ILE A 236 39.16 -13.53 2.93
N PHE A 237 38.65 -14.42 3.78
CA PHE A 237 39.12 -15.80 3.85
C PHE A 237 38.92 -16.54 2.52
N ILE A 238 37.75 -16.41 1.89
CA ILE A 238 37.45 -17.00 0.58
C ILE A 238 38.37 -16.43 -0.50
N ALA A 239 38.63 -15.12 -0.50
CA ALA A 239 39.51 -14.48 -1.48
C ALA A 239 40.96 -14.99 -1.37
N VAL A 240 41.49 -15.08 -0.14
CA VAL A 240 42.83 -15.63 0.13
C VAL A 240 42.89 -17.10 -0.29
N PHE A 241 41.88 -17.90 0.06
CA PHE A 241 41.81 -19.32 -0.28
C PHE A 241 41.74 -19.54 -1.80
N ALA A 242 40.91 -18.77 -2.50
CA ALA A 242 40.80 -18.85 -3.97
C ALA A 242 42.11 -18.45 -4.66
N GLY A 243 42.76 -17.36 -4.20
CA GLY A 243 44.07 -16.94 -4.74
C GLY A 243 45.15 -18.00 -4.52
N TRP A 244 45.17 -18.63 -3.34
CA TRP A 244 46.05 -19.76 -3.06
C TRP A 244 45.76 -20.96 -3.99
N LEU A 245 44.48 -21.33 -4.17
CA LEU A 245 44.06 -22.46 -5.01
C LEU A 245 44.49 -22.27 -6.48
N ILE A 246 44.31 -21.07 -7.03
CA ILE A 246 44.73 -20.72 -8.40
C ILE A 246 46.25 -20.86 -8.53
N ASN A 247 47.02 -20.38 -7.56
CA ASN A 247 48.48 -20.50 -7.60
C ASN A 247 48.95 -21.97 -7.55
N VAL A 248 48.28 -22.81 -6.74
CA VAL A 248 48.57 -24.25 -6.67
C VAL A 248 48.27 -24.97 -7.99
N ILE A 249 47.14 -24.64 -8.64
CA ILE A 249 46.77 -25.23 -9.93
C ILE A 249 47.74 -24.81 -11.04
N ARG A 250 48.17 -23.53 -11.05
CA ARG A 250 49.12 -23.02 -12.05
C ARG A 250 50.53 -23.59 -11.89
N ASN A 251 50.94 -23.91 -10.67
CA ASN A 251 52.26 -24.48 -10.38
C ASN A 251 52.31 -26.02 -10.56
N LYS A 252 51.26 -26.63 -11.12
CA LYS A 252 51.25 -28.00 -11.63
C LYS A 252 51.31 -27.98 -13.16
#